data_AF-A0A3R7LVC1-F1
#
_entry.id   AF-A0A3R7LVC1-F1
#
_cell.length_a   1.000
_cell.length_b   1.000
_cell.length_c   1.000
_cell.angle_alpha   90.00
_cell.angle_beta   90.00
_cell.angle_gamma   90.00
#
_symmetry.space_group_name_H-M   'P 1'
#
loop_
_entity.id
_entity.type
_entity.pdbx_description
1 polymer ?
#
loop_
_entity_poly.entity_id
_entity_poly.type
_entity_poly.pdbx_seq_one_letter_code
_entity_poly.pdbx_strand_id
1 'polypeptide(L)'
;MSGRREEGIHAAAEGNSAADAPQGRRWGRAGPGSGDSNQRPAARRPRWTLDSSVEEVLLAGSVRVEEARLNDFLCSELGGRGVAEANGNVSMGEFVLEPGKYITSCNLLHDVISLPTFRAHAFREAARALRGRGVFSLWGLSERSCRGDINFWAKRKVFAALDEAVEQEYGQRREEKRQNREEAWKGREEARKRREGKQRAKLEEERARARAIAEARAEELKQLSHFTTAIEVEDLLLAGSVRVGEAMLNDFIRSNFGPGKGVEEDRNVPMREFVRDPGEYVADPALLEGILRLPAYRLCAEARQH
;
A
#
# COMPACT_ATOMS: atom_id res chain seq x y z
N MET A 1 37.51 -63.67 70.90
CA MET A 1 36.61 -64.81 70.61
C MET A 1 35.31 -64.57 71.36
N SER A 2 34.16 -65.00 70.80
CA SER A 2 32.79 -64.83 71.32
C SER A 2 32.33 -63.36 71.48
N GLY A 3 31.10 -62.96 71.14
CA GLY A 3 29.97 -63.68 70.52
C GLY A 3 28.69 -63.61 71.37
N ARG A 4 27.52 -63.73 70.72
CA ARG A 4 26.13 -63.74 71.28
C ARG A 4 25.59 -62.33 71.63
N ARG A 5 24.46 -61.79 71.12
CA ARG A 5 23.19 -62.26 70.49
C ARG A 5 22.04 -62.50 71.50
N GLU A 6 21.08 -61.58 71.49
CA GLU A 6 19.70 -61.67 72.01
C GLU A 6 18.82 -61.06 70.88
N GLU A 7 17.72 -61.65 70.38
CA GLU A 7 16.42 -61.95 71.04
C GLU A 7 15.63 -60.64 71.37
N GLY A 8 14.32 -60.49 71.18
CA GLY A 8 13.26 -61.40 70.68
C GLY A 8 12.43 -62.00 71.82
N ILE A 9 11.09 -62.01 71.81
CA ILE A 9 10.04 -61.53 70.87
C ILE A 9 8.92 -60.89 71.76
N HIS A 10 7.82 -60.34 71.19
CA HIS A 10 6.40 -60.37 71.67
C HIS A 10 5.65 -59.11 71.15
N ALA A 11 4.52 -59.09 70.41
CA ALA A 11 3.44 -60.01 70.02
C ALA A 11 2.05 -59.66 70.63
N ALA A 12 1.20 -59.00 69.84
CA ALA A 12 -0.28 -58.99 69.86
C ALA A 12 -0.72 -58.28 68.55
N ALA A 13 -1.33 -58.87 67.52
CA ALA A 13 -2.44 -59.83 67.37
C ALA A 13 -3.82 -59.16 67.27
N GLU A 14 -4.63 -59.66 66.32
CA GLU A 14 -6.02 -59.25 65.97
C GLU A 14 -6.17 -57.89 65.23
N GLY A 15 -6.88 -57.78 64.09
CA GLY A 15 -7.53 -58.83 63.28
C GLY A 15 -8.25 -58.31 62.02
N ASN A 16 -8.60 -59.24 61.14
CA ASN A 16 -9.55 -59.16 60.00
C ASN A 16 -9.29 -58.24 58.79
N SER A 17 -9.04 -58.89 57.65
CA SER A 17 -9.29 -58.36 56.31
C SER A 17 -10.77 -58.49 55.93
N ALA A 18 -11.35 -57.45 55.33
CA ALA A 18 -12.54 -57.55 54.48
C ALA A 18 -12.37 -56.60 53.28
N ALA A 19 -12.87 -57.01 52.11
CA ALA A 19 -12.62 -56.32 50.85
C ALA A 19 -13.63 -55.18 50.60
N ASP A 20 -13.15 -54.03 50.09
CA ASP A 20 -13.75 -53.37 48.92
C ASP A 20 -12.88 -52.18 48.45
N ALA A 21 -12.44 -52.19 47.19
CA ALA A 21 -11.66 -51.11 46.59
C ALA A 21 -11.82 -51.07 45.05
N PRO A 22 -12.64 -50.16 44.49
CA PRO A 22 -12.74 -49.98 43.04
C PRO A 22 -11.56 -49.16 42.48
N GLN A 23 -10.63 -49.83 41.80
CA GLN A 23 -9.48 -49.17 41.16
C GLN A 23 -9.88 -48.44 39.85
N GLY A 24 -9.76 -47.11 39.86
CA GLY A 24 -9.92 -46.28 38.68
C GLY A 24 -8.64 -46.17 37.84
N ARG A 25 -8.68 -46.75 36.63
CA ARG A 25 -8.20 -46.24 35.32
C ARG A 25 -7.03 -45.20 35.30
N ARG A 26 -6.11 -45.17 34.34
CA ARG A 26 -5.67 -46.05 33.23
C ARG A 26 -4.47 -45.33 32.59
N TRP A 27 -3.43 -46.06 32.17
CA TRP A 27 -2.22 -45.44 31.59
C TRP A 27 -2.47 -44.77 30.23
N GLY A 28 -1.88 -43.60 30.02
CA GLY A 28 -2.02 -42.76 28.82
C GLY A 28 -0.68 -42.40 28.18
N ARG A 29 -0.22 -43.26 27.26
CA ARG A 29 0.71 -43.06 26.13
C ARG A 29 1.49 -41.72 26.05
N ALA A 30 2.83 -41.83 26.01
CA ALA A 30 3.73 -40.72 25.72
C ALA A 30 3.45 -40.01 24.38
N GLY A 31 3.55 -38.68 24.39
CA GLY A 31 3.63 -37.83 23.20
C GLY A 31 4.84 -36.88 23.31
N PRO A 32 5.56 -36.58 22.22
CA PRO A 32 6.75 -35.74 22.26
C PRO A 32 6.37 -34.26 22.21
N GLY A 33 6.77 -33.46 23.20
CA GLY A 33 6.47 -32.02 23.18
C GLY A 33 6.40 -31.33 24.54
N SER A 34 7.47 -31.41 25.33
CA SER A 34 7.76 -30.45 26.40
C SER A 34 9.28 -30.38 26.51
N GLY A 35 9.94 -29.44 25.85
CA GLY A 35 9.66 -28.01 26.02
C GLY A 35 10.75 -27.52 26.96
N ASP A 36 11.97 -27.43 26.43
CA ASP A 36 13.18 -27.09 27.19
C ASP A 36 13.11 -25.66 27.72
N SER A 37 12.50 -25.54 28.90
CA SER A 37 12.35 -24.31 29.67
C SER A 37 13.52 -24.08 30.63
N ASN A 38 14.70 -24.62 30.33
CA ASN A 38 15.96 -24.24 31.00
C ASN A 38 16.77 -23.21 30.21
N GLN A 39 16.12 -22.45 29.33
CA GLN A 39 16.64 -21.17 28.87
C GLN A 39 16.67 -20.20 30.05
N ARG A 40 17.79 -20.21 30.78
CA ARG A 40 18.24 -19.05 31.58
C ARG A 40 17.94 -17.79 30.75
N PRO A 41 17.29 -16.75 31.29
CA PRO A 41 17.12 -15.52 30.55
C PRO A 41 18.51 -15.02 30.18
N ALA A 42 18.85 -15.10 28.89
CA ALA A 42 20.12 -14.62 28.38
C ALA A 42 20.19 -13.15 28.78
N ALA A 43 21.11 -12.83 29.70
CA ALA A 43 21.16 -11.51 30.32
C ALA A 43 21.26 -10.46 29.21
N ARG A 44 20.14 -9.77 28.95
CA ARG A 44 20.01 -8.88 27.80
C ARG A 44 21.08 -7.83 27.97
N ARG A 45 22.13 -7.88 27.13
CA ARG A 45 23.15 -6.83 27.15
C ARG A 45 22.41 -5.50 26.94
N PRO A 46 22.64 -4.50 27.81
CA PRO A 46 22.06 -3.18 27.59
C PRO A 46 22.52 -2.70 26.20
N ARG A 47 21.56 -2.29 25.37
CA ARG A 47 21.87 -1.65 24.09
C ARG A 47 22.23 -0.22 24.38
N TRP A 48 23.46 0.15 24.03
CA TRP A 48 23.93 1.51 24.21
C TRP A 48 23.50 2.41 23.06
N THR A 49 23.19 3.66 23.38
CA THR A 49 22.87 4.76 22.46
C THR A 49 23.83 5.92 22.73
N LEU A 50 23.95 6.89 21.82
CA LEU A 50 24.86 8.02 22.04
C LEU A 50 24.44 8.90 23.25
N ASP A 51 23.16 8.92 23.60
CA ASP A 51 22.63 9.56 24.81
C ASP A 51 22.92 8.79 26.11
N SER A 52 23.32 7.51 26.03
CA SER A 52 23.59 6.69 27.22
C SER A 52 24.70 7.32 28.08
N SER A 53 24.50 7.33 29.40
CA SER A 53 25.45 7.98 30.29
C SER A 53 26.72 7.13 30.47
N VAL A 54 27.88 7.77 30.54
CA VAL A 54 29.16 7.03 30.68
C VAL A 54 29.26 6.35 32.05
N GLU A 55 28.62 6.91 33.07
CA GLU A 55 28.51 6.28 34.39
C GLU A 55 27.67 4.99 34.36
N GLU A 56 26.53 4.99 33.67
CA GLU A 56 25.71 3.80 33.47
C GLU A 56 26.49 2.71 32.72
N VAL A 57 27.19 3.07 31.63
CA VAL A 57 28.08 2.17 30.89
C VAL A 57 29.16 1.57 31.79
N LEU A 58 29.82 2.41 32.60
CA LEU A 58 30.89 1.98 33.50
C LEU A 58 30.38 1.08 34.64
N LEU A 59 29.23 1.39 35.23
CA LEU A 59 28.70 0.65 36.38
C LEU A 59 27.85 -0.57 35.98
N ALA A 60 27.28 -0.64 34.77
CA ALA A 60 26.45 -1.75 34.32
C ALA A 60 27.13 -3.12 34.47
N GLY A 61 26.48 -4.05 35.18
CA GLY A 61 27.01 -5.39 35.46
C GLY A 61 28.24 -5.43 36.37
N SER A 62 28.56 -4.34 37.06
CA SER A 62 29.65 -4.28 38.05
C SER A 62 29.11 -4.49 39.47
N VAL A 63 29.96 -4.97 40.37
CA VAL A 63 29.60 -5.12 41.80
C VAL A 63 29.28 -3.75 42.39
N ARG A 64 28.22 -3.65 43.20
CA ARG A 64 27.94 -2.44 43.98
C ARG A 64 28.92 -2.40 45.15
N VAL A 65 29.78 -1.38 45.15
CA VAL A 65 30.68 -1.06 46.26
C VAL A 65 30.24 0.26 46.89
N GLU A 66 30.50 0.48 48.17
CA GLU A 66 30.26 1.76 48.84
C GLU A 66 31.51 2.66 48.76
N GLU A 67 31.59 3.72 49.57
CA GLU A 67 32.86 4.43 49.78
C GLU A 67 33.60 3.80 50.95
N ALA A 68 34.88 3.51 50.76
CA ALA A 68 35.71 2.83 51.75
C ALA A 68 37.13 3.40 51.74
N ARG A 69 37.82 3.28 52.87
CA ARG A 69 39.27 3.53 52.94
C ARG A 69 40.03 2.28 52.54
N LEU A 70 41.30 2.45 52.17
CA LEU A 70 42.16 1.35 51.72
C LEU A 70 42.29 0.25 52.78
N ASN A 71 42.53 0.60 54.04
CA ASN A 71 42.60 -0.41 55.11
C ASN A 71 41.28 -1.16 55.32
N ASP A 72 40.12 -0.48 55.24
CA ASP A 72 38.81 -1.12 55.40
C ASP A 72 38.58 -2.16 54.28
N PHE A 73 38.92 -1.81 53.05
CA PHE A 73 38.88 -2.69 51.88
C PHE A 73 39.86 -3.88 52.00
N LEU A 74 41.09 -3.66 52.47
CA LEU A 74 42.06 -4.75 52.68
C LEU A 74 41.63 -5.69 53.82
N CYS A 75 40.98 -5.16 54.86
CA CYS A 75 40.32 -5.94 55.90
C CYS A 75 39.20 -6.81 55.33
N SER A 76 38.26 -6.24 54.57
CA SER A 76 37.09 -6.97 54.07
C SER A 76 37.40 -8.00 52.98
N GLU A 77 38.22 -7.64 51.99
CA GLU A 77 38.45 -8.46 50.80
C GLU A 77 39.63 -9.44 50.96
N LEU A 78 40.63 -9.11 51.78
CA LEU A 78 41.90 -9.83 51.85
C LEU A 78 42.28 -10.28 53.26
N GLY A 79 41.37 -10.15 54.24
CA GLY A 79 41.57 -10.61 55.62
C GLY A 79 42.63 -9.78 56.38
N GLY A 80 42.76 -8.50 56.05
CA GLY A 80 43.73 -7.58 56.66
C GLY A 80 45.14 -7.64 56.07
N ARG A 81 45.38 -8.46 55.04
CA ARG A 81 46.68 -8.54 54.36
C ARG A 81 47.01 -7.20 53.68
N GLY A 82 48.13 -6.59 54.09
CA GLY A 82 48.59 -5.29 53.58
C GLY A 82 48.06 -4.06 54.32
N VAL A 83 47.28 -4.25 55.38
CA VAL A 83 46.88 -3.14 56.27
C VAL A 83 48.13 -2.53 56.89
N ALA A 84 48.23 -1.20 56.80
CA ALA A 84 49.33 -0.42 57.36
C ALA A 84 48.77 0.89 57.95
N GLU A 85 49.37 1.40 59.02
CA GLU A 85 48.91 2.63 59.68
C GLU A 85 48.83 3.82 58.70
N ALA A 86 49.85 3.97 57.85
CA ALA A 86 49.91 4.99 56.79
C ALA A 86 48.77 4.90 55.76
N ASN A 87 48.21 3.70 55.53
CA ASN A 87 47.13 3.47 54.58
C ASN A 87 45.72 3.75 55.18
N GLY A 88 45.63 4.04 56.48
CA GLY A 88 44.37 4.17 57.22
C GLY A 88 43.52 5.41 56.88
N ASN A 89 44.09 6.40 56.19
CA ASN A 89 43.36 7.60 55.72
C ASN A 89 43.21 7.66 54.19
N VAL A 90 43.79 6.70 53.46
CA VAL A 90 43.79 6.68 51.99
C VAL A 90 42.42 6.24 51.49
N SER A 91 41.81 7.02 50.61
CA SER A 91 40.53 6.64 49.98
C SER A 91 40.75 5.57 48.91
N MET A 92 39.76 4.70 48.67
CA MET A 92 39.80 3.79 47.51
C MET A 92 39.92 4.53 46.17
N GLY A 93 39.47 5.79 46.09
CA GLY A 93 39.61 6.59 44.88
C GLY A 93 41.04 7.02 44.59
N GLU A 94 41.76 7.49 45.62
CA GLU A 94 43.18 7.82 45.56
C GLU A 94 44.04 6.57 45.28
N PHE A 95 43.74 5.45 45.96
CA PHE A 95 44.44 4.19 45.75
C PHE A 95 44.31 3.64 44.32
N VAL A 96 43.15 3.78 43.69
CA VAL A 96 42.92 3.35 42.29
C VAL A 96 43.84 4.06 41.28
N LEU A 97 44.26 5.30 41.55
CA LEU A 97 45.10 6.08 40.64
C LEU A 97 46.55 5.58 40.67
N GLU A 98 47.11 5.35 41.86
CA GLU A 98 48.51 4.92 42.04
C GLU A 98 48.65 3.71 43.00
N PRO A 99 48.11 2.51 42.67
CA PRO A 99 48.11 1.38 43.60
C PRO A 99 49.49 0.98 44.16
N GLY A 100 50.53 1.06 43.31
CA GLY A 100 51.91 0.70 43.68
C GLY A 100 52.59 1.65 44.66
N LYS A 101 52.00 2.83 44.93
CA LYS A 101 52.48 3.77 45.96
C LYS A 101 52.13 3.31 47.38
N TYR A 102 51.03 2.57 47.53
CA TYR A 102 50.48 2.15 48.83
C TYR A 102 50.72 0.65 49.09
N ILE A 103 50.92 -0.15 48.04
CA ILE A 103 51.23 -1.58 48.13
C ILE A 103 52.48 -1.92 47.30
N THR A 104 53.62 -2.07 47.99
CA THR A 104 54.92 -2.42 47.37
C THR A 104 55.01 -3.90 46.98
N SER A 105 54.23 -4.78 47.60
CA SER A 105 54.27 -6.22 47.32
C SER A 105 53.55 -6.55 46.02
N CYS A 106 54.30 -6.91 44.98
CA CYS A 106 53.75 -7.22 43.65
C CYS A 106 52.66 -8.31 43.68
N ASN A 107 52.82 -9.34 44.52
CA ASN A 107 51.84 -10.43 44.64
C ASN A 107 50.53 -9.92 45.26
N LEU A 108 50.62 -9.16 46.36
CA LEU A 108 49.43 -8.59 47.00
C LEU A 108 48.74 -7.58 46.08
N LEU A 109 49.53 -6.77 45.35
CA LEU A 109 49.00 -5.81 44.39
C LEU A 109 48.28 -6.52 43.23
N HIS A 110 48.81 -7.63 42.74
CA HIS A 110 48.16 -8.46 41.73
C HIS A 110 46.83 -9.05 42.24
N ASP A 111 46.79 -9.56 43.47
CA ASP A 111 45.57 -10.04 44.11
C ASP A 111 44.52 -8.93 44.21
N VAL A 112 44.90 -7.75 44.70
CA VAL A 112 44.02 -6.57 44.79
C VAL A 112 43.45 -6.15 43.44
N ILE A 113 44.32 -6.00 42.43
CA ILE A 113 43.93 -5.60 41.06
C ILE A 113 42.99 -6.64 40.41
N SER A 114 43.09 -7.91 40.81
CA SER A 114 42.24 -8.99 40.31
C SER A 114 40.81 -8.96 40.86
N LEU A 115 40.56 -8.28 41.99
CA LEU A 115 39.26 -8.26 42.66
C LEU A 115 38.17 -7.54 41.84
N PRO A 116 36.94 -8.11 41.74
CA PRO A 116 35.80 -7.43 41.12
C PRO A 116 35.40 -6.12 41.82
N THR A 117 35.60 -6.06 43.15
CA THR A 117 35.33 -4.90 44.01
C THR A 117 36.32 -3.76 43.72
N PHE A 118 37.63 -4.03 43.64
CA PHE A 118 38.62 -3.06 43.17
C PHE A 118 38.26 -2.51 41.78
N ARG A 119 37.87 -3.39 40.84
CA ARG A 119 37.44 -2.97 39.51
C ARG A 119 36.19 -2.07 39.53
N ALA A 120 35.26 -2.30 40.46
CA ALA A 120 34.08 -1.45 40.64
C ALA A 120 34.45 -0.05 41.19
N HIS A 121 35.38 0.04 42.15
CA HIS A 121 35.95 1.33 42.57
C HIS A 121 36.65 2.03 41.38
N ALA A 122 37.44 1.30 40.59
CA ALA A 122 38.08 1.83 39.40
C ALA A 122 37.08 2.36 38.35
N PHE A 123 35.94 1.71 38.16
CA PHE A 123 34.87 2.21 37.29
C PHE A 123 34.18 3.46 37.87
N ARG A 124 34.00 3.54 39.19
CA ARG A 124 33.43 4.74 39.84
C ARG A 124 34.36 5.95 39.72
N GLU A 125 35.66 5.79 39.96
CA GLU A 125 36.61 6.88 39.75
C GLU A 125 36.73 7.29 38.29
N ALA A 126 36.64 6.33 37.36
CA ALA A 126 36.58 6.67 35.94
C ALA A 126 35.35 7.53 35.60
N ALA A 127 34.17 7.20 36.17
CA ALA A 127 32.97 8.02 36.00
C ALA A 127 33.13 9.41 36.62
N ARG A 128 33.75 9.52 37.81
CA ARG A 128 34.07 10.80 38.46
C ARG A 128 35.02 11.66 37.65
N ALA A 129 36.10 11.08 37.13
CA ALA A 129 37.11 11.77 36.32
C ALA A 129 36.55 12.29 34.98
N LEU A 130 35.60 11.55 34.37
CA LEU A 130 34.88 11.98 33.18
C LEU A 130 33.86 13.08 33.49
N ARG A 131 33.05 12.89 34.55
CA ARG A 131 32.10 13.88 35.07
C ARG A 131 32.78 15.21 35.41
N GLY A 132 33.96 15.17 36.04
CA GLY A 132 34.79 16.35 36.34
C GLY A 132 35.32 17.09 35.11
N ARG A 133 35.49 16.39 33.98
CA ARG A 133 35.77 17.00 32.65
C ARG A 133 34.51 17.41 31.89
N GLY A 134 33.32 17.26 32.48
CA GLY A 134 32.04 17.53 31.85
C GLY A 134 31.65 16.54 30.75
N VAL A 135 32.16 15.30 30.80
CA VAL A 135 31.75 14.20 29.91
C VAL A 135 30.72 13.33 30.62
N PHE A 136 29.46 13.43 30.18
CA PHE A 136 28.32 12.76 30.81
C PHE A 136 27.75 11.62 29.97
N SER A 137 27.75 11.76 28.63
CA SER A 137 27.18 10.80 27.67
C SER A 137 28.23 10.22 26.72
N LEU A 138 27.90 9.12 26.04
CA LEU A 138 28.73 8.55 24.96
C LEU A 138 28.93 9.55 23.81
N TRP A 139 27.93 10.38 23.49
CA TRP A 139 28.05 11.52 22.57
C TRP A 139 29.16 12.50 23.02
N GLY A 140 29.11 12.94 24.28
CA GLY A 140 30.12 13.86 24.81
C GLY A 140 31.54 13.27 24.85
N LEU A 141 31.68 11.94 24.80
CA LEU A 141 32.95 11.25 24.69
C LEU A 141 33.42 11.06 23.24
N SER A 142 32.52 10.98 22.26
CA SER A 142 32.89 10.88 20.85
C SER A 142 33.44 12.21 20.31
N GLU A 143 32.87 13.34 20.76
CA GLU A 143 33.33 14.68 20.40
C GLU A 143 34.64 15.09 21.09
N ARG A 144 34.95 14.52 22.26
CA ARG A 144 36.07 14.96 23.10
C ARG A 144 37.19 13.92 23.15
N SER A 145 38.41 14.37 22.91
CA SER A 145 39.63 13.55 23.01
C SER A 145 40.05 13.20 24.45
N CYS A 146 39.12 12.78 25.31
CA CYS A 146 39.35 12.35 26.70
C CYS A 146 40.02 10.96 26.80
N ARG A 147 40.99 10.69 25.93
CA ARG A 147 41.61 9.37 25.73
C ARG A 147 42.68 9.03 26.78
N GLY A 148 43.12 9.98 27.60
CA GLY A 148 44.31 9.85 28.46
C GLY A 148 44.05 9.38 29.90
N ASP A 149 42.91 9.75 30.50
CA ASP A 149 42.83 9.95 31.95
C ASP A 149 41.94 8.96 32.72
N ILE A 150 41.56 7.86 32.06
CA ILE A 150 40.71 6.80 32.62
C ILE A 150 41.45 5.47 32.55
N ASN A 151 41.31 4.66 33.60
CA ASN A 151 41.97 3.37 33.70
C ASN A 151 41.64 2.46 32.50
N PHE A 152 42.55 1.54 32.21
CA PHE A 152 42.48 0.69 31.01
C PHE A 152 41.16 -0.09 30.87
N TRP A 153 40.60 -0.61 31.97
CA TRP A 153 39.34 -1.35 31.92
C TRP A 153 38.15 -0.43 31.61
N ALA A 154 38.09 0.74 32.25
CA ALA A 154 37.07 1.75 32.01
C ALA A 154 37.11 2.18 30.53
N LYS A 155 38.30 2.51 30.03
CA LYS A 155 38.55 2.84 28.63
C LYS A 155 38.03 1.74 27.70
N ARG A 156 38.44 0.48 27.90
CA ARG A 156 37.98 -0.65 27.05
C ARG A 156 36.47 -0.84 27.07
N LYS A 157 35.82 -0.68 28.23
CA LYS A 157 34.38 -0.87 28.40
C LYS A 157 33.57 0.23 27.71
N VAL A 158 33.99 1.48 27.86
CA VAL A 158 33.26 2.64 27.32
C VAL A 158 33.46 2.78 25.82
N PHE A 159 34.67 2.54 25.29
CA PHE A 159 34.87 2.54 23.83
C PHE A 159 34.09 1.41 23.14
N ALA A 160 34.02 0.20 23.72
CA ALA A 160 33.17 -0.86 23.17
C ALA A 160 31.67 -0.50 23.16
N ALA A 161 31.19 0.22 24.18
CA ALA A 161 29.82 0.73 24.22
C ALA A 161 29.58 1.87 23.22
N LEU A 162 30.57 2.73 23.01
CA LEU A 162 30.52 3.80 22.01
C LEU A 162 30.47 3.23 20.59
N ASP A 163 31.34 2.28 20.27
CA ASP A 163 31.36 1.61 18.96
C ASP A 163 30.00 0.91 18.69
N GLU A 164 29.43 0.24 19.68
CA GLU A 164 28.09 -0.37 19.60
C GLU A 164 26.99 0.69 19.35
N ALA A 165 27.02 1.81 20.07
CA ALA A 165 26.05 2.89 19.92
C ALA A 165 26.14 3.59 18.55
N VAL A 166 27.35 3.81 18.05
CA VAL A 166 27.62 4.39 16.72
C VAL A 166 27.09 3.48 15.61
N GLU A 167 27.38 2.17 15.67
CA GLU A 167 26.87 1.20 14.69
C GLU A 167 25.34 1.05 14.76
N GLN A 168 24.73 1.15 15.94
CA GLN A 168 23.26 1.16 16.07
C GLN A 168 22.63 2.38 15.37
N GLU A 169 23.21 3.58 15.49
CA GLU A 169 22.74 4.76 14.74
C GLU A 169 22.91 4.60 13.23
N TYR A 170 24.08 4.13 12.77
CA TYR A 170 24.30 3.90 11.33
C TYR A 170 23.34 2.84 10.77
N GLY A 171 23.04 1.79 11.54
CA GLY A 171 22.02 0.79 11.22
C GLY A 171 20.63 1.41 11.08
N GLN A 172 20.19 2.19 12.08
CA GLN A 172 18.89 2.87 12.06
C GLN A 172 18.76 3.82 10.85
N ARG A 173 19.76 4.67 10.58
CA ARG A 173 19.75 5.59 9.43
C ARG A 173 19.78 4.87 8.08
N ARG A 174 20.37 3.68 7.98
CA ARG A 174 20.31 2.84 6.77
C ARG A 174 18.91 2.26 6.55
N GLU A 175 18.30 1.80 7.63
CA GLU A 175 16.96 1.21 7.62
C GLU A 175 15.87 2.26 7.34
N GLU A 176 15.95 3.44 7.96
CA GLU A 176 15.10 4.61 7.66
C GLU A 176 15.20 5.00 6.17
N LYS A 177 16.42 5.06 5.62
CA LYS A 177 16.64 5.32 4.19
C LYS A 177 16.05 4.23 3.29
N ARG A 178 15.99 2.96 3.75
CA ARG A 178 15.34 1.87 3.03
C ARG A 178 13.82 2.06 3.04
N GLN A 179 13.24 2.34 4.20
CA GLN A 179 11.80 2.58 4.37
C GLN A 179 11.33 3.78 3.54
N ASN A 180 12.01 4.93 3.62
CA ASN A 180 11.70 6.12 2.82
C ASN A 180 11.80 5.84 1.31
N ARG A 181 12.77 5.03 0.85
CA ARG A 181 12.85 4.59 -0.56
C ARG A 181 11.67 3.73 -0.97
N GLU A 182 11.20 2.83 -0.10
CA GLU A 182 10.04 1.97 -0.34
C GLU A 182 8.73 2.75 -0.35
N GLU A 183 8.55 3.70 0.56
CA GLU A 183 7.41 4.62 0.58
C GLU A 183 7.40 5.53 -0.65
N ALA A 184 8.54 6.10 -1.03
CA ALA A 184 8.68 6.88 -2.26
C ALA A 184 8.41 6.04 -3.51
N TRP A 185 8.74 4.74 -3.51
CA TRP A 185 8.39 3.82 -4.59
C TRP A 185 6.88 3.54 -4.63
N LYS A 186 6.26 3.22 -3.49
CA LYS A 186 4.80 3.04 -3.37
C LYS A 186 4.02 4.28 -3.85
N GLY A 187 4.43 5.47 -3.40
CA GLY A 187 3.83 6.74 -3.83
C GLY A 187 3.97 7.00 -5.34
N ARG A 188 5.11 6.65 -5.94
CA ARG A 188 5.30 6.71 -7.41
C ARG A 188 4.40 5.70 -8.15
N GLU A 189 4.27 4.47 -7.65
CA GLU A 189 3.39 3.44 -8.20
C GLU A 189 1.91 3.86 -8.14
N GLU A 190 1.45 4.39 -7.01
CA GLU A 190 0.10 4.93 -6.86
C GLU A 190 -0.14 6.14 -7.77
N ALA A 191 0.82 7.05 -7.88
CA ALA A 191 0.74 8.16 -8.82
C ALA A 191 0.67 7.69 -10.28
N ARG A 192 1.41 6.62 -10.64
CA ARG A 192 1.31 5.99 -11.97
C ARG A 192 -0.09 5.42 -12.20
N LYS A 193 -0.59 4.59 -11.28
CA LYS A 193 -1.95 4.00 -11.36
C LYS A 193 -3.04 5.08 -11.44
N ARG A 194 -2.91 6.19 -10.71
CA ARG A 194 -3.82 7.35 -10.80
C ARG A 194 -3.77 8.04 -12.17
N ARG A 195 -2.59 8.16 -12.79
CA ARG A 195 -2.43 8.72 -14.16
C ARG A 195 -3.05 7.79 -15.21
N GLU A 196 -2.74 6.49 -15.13
CA GLU A 196 -3.33 5.47 -16.00
C GLU A 196 -4.85 5.41 -15.85
N GLY A 197 -5.39 5.46 -14.63
CA GLY A 197 -6.82 5.52 -14.36
C GLY A 197 -7.49 6.75 -14.98
N LYS A 198 -6.87 7.93 -14.86
CA LYS A 198 -7.35 9.16 -15.52
C LYS A 198 -7.33 9.05 -17.05
N GLN A 199 -6.28 8.46 -17.64
CA GLN A 199 -6.22 8.23 -19.08
C GLN A 199 -7.28 7.24 -19.56
N ARG A 200 -7.51 6.15 -18.81
CA ARG A 200 -8.56 5.17 -19.11
C ARG A 200 -9.95 5.79 -19.05
N ALA A 201 -10.25 6.56 -17.99
CA ALA A 201 -11.52 7.26 -17.86
C ALA A 201 -11.74 8.26 -19.01
N LYS A 202 -10.71 9.02 -19.42
CA LYS A 202 -10.80 9.92 -20.58
C LYS A 202 -11.05 9.16 -21.89
N LEU A 203 -10.34 8.04 -22.11
CA LEU A 203 -10.54 7.20 -23.30
C LEU A 203 -11.92 6.55 -23.33
N GLU A 204 -12.45 6.15 -22.17
CA GLU A 204 -13.80 5.62 -22.02
C GLU A 204 -14.86 6.68 -22.30
N GLU A 205 -14.67 7.90 -21.82
CA GLU A 205 -15.53 9.05 -22.12
C GLU A 205 -15.51 9.39 -23.62
N GLU A 206 -14.33 9.46 -24.25
CA GLU A 206 -14.19 9.66 -25.71
C GLU A 206 -14.88 8.54 -26.51
N ARG A 207 -14.77 7.28 -26.06
CA ARG A 207 -15.48 6.13 -26.67
C ARG A 207 -17.00 6.20 -26.46
N ALA A 208 -17.47 6.61 -25.29
CA ALA A 208 -18.89 6.78 -25.01
C ALA A 208 -19.50 7.90 -25.87
N ARG A 209 -18.81 9.03 -26.01
CA ARG A 209 -19.18 10.12 -26.93
C ARG A 209 -19.24 9.62 -28.38
N ALA A 210 -18.23 8.86 -28.83
CA ALA A 210 -18.21 8.31 -30.18
C ALA A 210 -19.36 7.30 -30.44
N ARG A 211 -19.71 6.47 -29.44
CA ARG A 211 -20.87 5.56 -29.50
C ARG A 211 -22.19 6.33 -29.61
N ALA A 212 -22.40 7.33 -28.75
CA ALA A 212 -23.61 8.16 -28.80
C ALA A 212 -23.78 8.87 -30.16
N ILE A 213 -22.69 9.35 -30.77
CA ILE A 213 -22.71 9.93 -32.13
C ILE A 213 -23.08 8.88 -33.19
N ALA A 214 -22.55 7.65 -33.07
CA ALA A 214 -22.86 6.56 -34.00
C ALA A 214 -24.32 6.07 -33.86
N GLU A 215 -24.83 5.97 -32.63
CA GLU A 215 -26.22 5.61 -32.31
C GLU A 215 -27.19 6.68 -32.82
N ALA A 216 -26.90 7.98 -32.60
CA ALA A 216 -27.70 9.07 -33.13
C ALA A 216 -27.79 9.02 -34.67
N ARG A 217 -26.66 8.82 -35.37
CA ARG A 217 -26.64 8.65 -36.83
C ARG A 217 -27.38 7.40 -37.30
N ALA A 218 -27.32 6.30 -36.54
CA ALA A 218 -28.05 5.08 -36.87
C ALA A 218 -29.57 5.28 -36.77
N GLU A 219 -30.03 6.03 -35.76
CA GLU A 219 -31.45 6.39 -35.65
C GLU A 219 -31.86 7.41 -36.72
N GLU A 220 -31.03 8.42 -37.05
CA GLU A 220 -31.28 9.32 -38.20
C GLU A 220 -31.46 8.52 -39.51
N LEU A 221 -30.57 7.57 -39.80
CA LEU A 221 -30.67 6.71 -40.99
C LEU A 221 -31.93 5.83 -40.96
N LYS A 222 -32.36 5.37 -39.78
CA LYS A 222 -33.60 4.61 -39.60
C LYS A 222 -34.83 5.48 -39.85
N GLN A 223 -34.88 6.70 -39.31
CA GLN A 223 -35.94 7.68 -39.58
C GLN A 223 -36.01 8.05 -41.08
N LEU A 224 -34.86 8.23 -41.72
CA LEU A 224 -34.77 8.43 -43.17
C LEU A 224 -35.27 7.20 -43.95
N SER A 225 -34.95 5.98 -43.51
CA SER A 225 -35.44 4.75 -44.16
C SER A 225 -36.97 4.61 -44.09
N HIS A 226 -37.59 5.09 -43.01
CA HIS A 226 -39.06 5.14 -42.89
C HIS A 226 -39.70 6.11 -43.90
N PHE A 227 -38.96 7.13 -44.37
CA PHE A 227 -39.41 8.05 -45.41
C PHE A 227 -39.10 7.53 -46.83
N THR A 228 -37.91 6.97 -47.07
CA THR A 228 -37.51 6.48 -48.40
C THR A 228 -38.18 5.18 -48.83
N THR A 229 -38.79 4.43 -47.91
CA THR A 229 -39.54 3.20 -48.23
C THR A 229 -41.03 3.46 -48.44
N ALA A 230 -41.50 4.70 -48.17
CA ALA A 230 -42.92 5.08 -48.24
C ALA A 230 -43.24 6.09 -49.37
N ILE A 231 -42.22 6.65 -50.04
CA ILE A 231 -42.40 7.32 -51.33
C ILE A 231 -42.24 6.25 -52.40
N GLU A 232 -43.35 5.64 -52.80
CA GLU A 232 -43.36 4.75 -53.96
C GLU A 232 -42.91 5.54 -55.19
N VAL A 233 -42.17 4.89 -56.10
CA VAL A 233 -41.53 5.56 -57.25
C VAL A 233 -42.54 6.26 -58.17
N GLU A 234 -43.82 5.87 -58.10
CA GLU A 234 -44.94 6.50 -58.79
C GLU A 234 -45.20 7.96 -58.34
N ASP A 235 -45.10 8.29 -57.05
CA ASP A 235 -45.35 9.67 -56.57
C ASP A 235 -44.34 10.67 -57.15
N LEU A 236 -43.09 10.24 -57.32
CA LEU A 236 -41.99 11.08 -57.84
C LEU A 236 -42.05 11.24 -59.37
N LEU A 237 -42.73 10.33 -60.08
CA LEU A 237 -42.98 10.41 -61.53
C LEU A 237 -44.27 11.16 -61.86
N LEU A 238 -45.25 11.21 -60.94
CA LEU A 238 -46.59 11.77 -61.20
C LEU A 238 -46.81 13.19 -60.66
N ALA A 239 -45.94 13.72 -59.81
CA ALA A 239 -46.07 15.04 -59.16
C ALA A 239 -46.08 16.29 -60.10
N GLY A 240 -46.06 16.11 -61.43
CA GLY A 240 -46.18 17.20 -62.42
C GLY A 240 -47.11 16.91 -63.60
N SER A 241 -47.72 15.72 -63.67
CA SER A 241 -48.47 15.26 -64.85
C SER A 241 -49.97 15.29 -64.59
N VAL A 242 -50.61 16.44 -64.87
CA VAL A 242 -52.07 16.51 -65.00
C VAL A 242 -52.51 15.47 -66.04
N ARG A 243 -53.51 14.64 -65.72
CA ARG A 243 -54.05 13.61 -66.62
C ARG A 243 -54.83 14.24 -67.78
N VAL A 244 -54.12 14.82 -68.75
CA VAL A 244 -54.70 15.62 -69.85
C VAL A 244 -55.72 14.80 -70.68
N GLY A 245 -55.56 13.47 -70.77
CA GLY A 245 -56.53 12.58 -71.42
C GLY A 245 -57.88 12.40 -70.70
N GLU A 246 -57.98 12.77 -69.43
CA GLU A 246 -59.24 12.79 -68.66
C GLU A 246 -59.91 14.18 -68.60
N ALA A 247 -59.21 15.24 -69.01
CA ALA A 247 -59.79 16.57 -69.10
C ALA A 247 -60.89 16.64 -70.17
N MET A 248 -61.92 17.44 -69.91
CA MET A 248 -62.99 17.71 -70.88
C MET A 248 -62.49 18.65 -72.00
N LEU A 249 -63.01 18.50 -73.21
CA LEU A 249 -62.61 19.30 -74.37
C LEU A 249 -62.77 20.81 -74.11
N ASN A 250 -63.87 21.24 -73.48
CA ASN A 250 -64.05 22.64 -73.13
C ASN A 250 -63.08 23.12 -72.04
N ASP A 251 -62.68 22.28 -71.08
CA ASP A 251 -61.70 22.67 -70.07
C ASP A 251 -60.30 22.78 -70.69
N PHE A 252 -59.96 21.89 -71.63
CA PHE A 252 -58.75 21.96 -72.44
C PHE A 252 -58.72 23.22 -73.32
N ILE A 253 -59.81 23.53 -74.03
CA ILE A 253 -59.92 24.73 -74.87
C ILE A 253 -59.83 26.00 -74.01
N ARG A 254 -60.57 26.08 -72.90
CA ARG A 254 -60.54 27.25 -72.00
C ARG A 254 -59.16 27.48 -71.39
N SER A 255 -58.43 26.42 -71.06
CA SER A 255 -57.08 26.48 -70.50
C SER A 255 -56.03 26.97 -71.51
N ASN A 256 -56.22 26.75 -72.83
CA ASN A 256 -55.24 27.10 -73.86
C ASN A 256 -55.62 28.35 -74.70
N PHE A 257 -56.92 28.60 -74.89
CA PHE A 257 -57.45 29.68 -75.75
C PHE A 257 -58.30 30.71 -74.99
N GLY A 258 -58.47 30.54 -73.68
CA GLY A 258 -59.16 31.46 -72.78
C GLY A 258 -60.65 31.12 -72.54
N PRO A 259 -61.25 31.66 -71.47
CA PRO A 259 -62.56 31.21 -70.96
C PRO A 259 -63.75 31.45 -71.90
N GLY A 260 -63.61 32.34 -72.89
CA GLY A 260 -64.63 32.61 -73.92
C GLY A 260 -64.54 31.74 -75.18
N LYS A 261 -63.70 30.70 -75.18
CA LYS A 261 -63.56 29.72 -76.27
C LYS A 261 -64.01 28.34 -75.80
N GLY A 262 -64.68 27.61 -76.68
CA GLY A 262 -65.23 26.28 -76.42
C GLY A 262 -66.14 25.84 -77.57
N VAL A 263 -66.55 24.58 -77.52
CA VAL A 263 -67.62 24.00 -78.35
C VAL A 263 -68.93 23.95 -77.56
N GLU A 264 -70.03 23.68 -78.27
CA GLU A 264 -71.36 23.44 -77.71
C GLU A 264 -71.31 22.28 -76.67
N GLU A 265 -72.17 22.32 -75.64
CA GLU A 265 -72.07 21.39 -74.50
C GLU A 265 -72.35 19.92 -74.87
N ASP A 266 -73.12 19.68 -75.94
CA ASP A 266 -73.37 18.36 -76.54
C ASP A 266 -72.12 17.78 -77.23
N ARG A 267 -71.12 18.62 -77.57
CA ARG A 267 -69.83 18.21 -78.16
C ARG A 267 -68.68 18.21 -77.16
N ASN A 268 -68.94 18.54 -75.90
CA ASN A 268 -67.93 18.59 -74.85
C ASN A 268 -67.58 17.17 -74.34
N VAL A 269 -66.80 16.43 -75.14
CA VAL A 269 -66.30 15.09 -74.81
C VAL A 269 -64.96 15.13 -74.07
N PRO A 270 -64.54 14.10 -73.33
CA PRO A 270 -63.18 14.03 -72.77
C PRO A 270 -62.12 13.97 -73.89
N MET A 271 -60.93 14.51 -73.64
CA MET A 271 -59.85 14.62 -74.65
C MET A 271 -59.49 13.27 -75.30
N ARG A 272 -59.55 12.15 -74.55
CA ARG A 272 -59.37 10.79 -75.07
C ARG A 272 -60.36 10.37 -76.17
N GLU A 273 -61.50 11.04 -76.27
CA GLU A 273 -62.58 10.77 -77.23
C GLU A 273 -62.49 11.76 -78.39
N PHE A 274 -62.33 13.05 -78.10
CA PHE A 274 -62.06 14.10 -79.09
C PHE A 274 -60.91 13.76 -80.05
N VAL A 275 -59.79 13.23 -79.53
CA VAL A 275 -58.60 12.88 -80.33
C VAL A 275 -58.85 11.75 -81.35
N ARG A 276 -59.99 11.02 -81.27
CA ARG A 276 -60.33 9.94 -82.22
C ARG A 276 -60.82 10.47 -83.56
N ASP A 277 -61.71 11.46 -83.53
CA ASP A 277 -62.17 12.21 -84.70
C ASP A 277 -62.40 13.69 -84.33
N PRO A 278 -61.33 14.51 -84.34
CA PRO A 278 -61.42 15.93 -83.98
C PRO A 278 -62.38 16.75 -84.85
N GLY A 279 -62.69 16.29 -86.07
CA GLY A 279 -63.53 17.00 -87.03
C GLY A 279 -65.03 16.92 -86.73
N GLU A 280 -65.47 15.91 -85.96
CA GLU A 280 -66.86 15.75 -85.54
C GLU A 280 -67.26 16.78 -84.47
N TYR A 281 -66.36 17.05 -83.53
CA TYR A 281 -66.65 17.86 -82.33
C TYR A 281 -66.39 19.37 -82.51
N VAL A 282 -65.43 19.77 -83.37
CA VAL A 282 -65.08 21.19 -83.57
C VAL A 282 -65.41 21.63 -84.99
N ALA A 283 -66.54 22.33 -85.14
CA ALA A 283 -67.02 22.84 -86.43
C ALA A 283 -66.27 24.09 -86.96
N ASP A 284 -65.54 24.82 -86.11
CA ASP A 284 -64.69 25.96 -86.49
C ASP A 284 -63.31 25.46 -86.95
N PRO A 285 -62.96 25.55 -88.25
CA PRO A 285 -61.69 25.02 -88.76
C PRO A 285 -60.46 25.71 -88.16
N ALA A 286 -60.57 27.00 -87.80
CA ALA A 286 -59.47 27.76 -87.24
C ALA A 286 -59.20 27.39 -85.77
N LEU A 287 -60.26 27.11 -85.01
CA LEU A 287 -60.14 26.57 -83.65
C LEU A 287 -59.59 25.13 -83.68
N LEU A 288 -60.06 24.30 -84.60
CA LEU A 288 -59.59 22.93 -84.77
C LEU A 288 -58.08 22.89 -85.12
N GLU A 289 -57.65 23.65 -86.12
CA GLU A 289 -56.22 23.73 -86.48
C GLU A 289 -55.38 24.26 -85.31
N GLY A 290 -55.90 25.24 -84.56
CA GLY A 290 -55.28 25.73 -83.33
C GLY A 290 -55.05 24.62 -82.30
N ILE A 291 -56.07 23.81 -82.02
CA ILE A 291 -56.00 22.68 -81.07
C ILE A 291 -54.97 21.64 -81.52
N LEU A 292 -55.01 21.22 -82.79
CA LEU A 292 -54.11 20.21 -83.35
C LEU A 292 -52.62 20.61 -83.30
N ARG A 293 -52.32 21.92 -83.32
CA ARG A 293 -50.96 22.44 -83.22
C ARG A 293 -50.39 22.43 -81.79
N LEU A 294 -51.22 22.30 -80.75
CA LEU A 294 -50.75 22.37 -79.35
C LEU A 294 -49.91 21.14 -78.95
N PRO A 295 -48.78 21.32 -78.24
CA PRO A 295 -48.02 20.19 -77.68
C PRO A 295 -48.85 19.30 -76.75
N ALA A 296 -49.77 19.90 -75.98
CA ALA A 296 -50.64 19.15 -75.07
C ALA A 296 -51.65 18.24 -75.81
N TYR A 297 -52.07 18.60 -77.03
CA TYR A 297 -52.89 17.72 -77.86
C TYR A 297 -52.10 16.50 -78.34
N ARG A 298 -50.81 16.68 -78.71
CA ARG A 298 -49.93 15.57 -79.10
C ARG A 298 -49.74 14.57 -77.97
N LEU A 299 -49.52 15.05 -76.73
CA LEU A 299 -49.44 14.18 -75.56
C LEU A 299 -50.72 13.34 -75.35
N CYS A 300 -51.91 13.90 -75.60
CA CYS A 300 -53.17 13.15 -75.57
C CYS A 300 -53.29 12.10 -76.70
N ALA A 301 -52.67 12.33 -77.85
CA ALA A 301 -52.66 11.39 -78.97
C ALA A 301 -51.60 10.27 -78.80
N GLU A 302 -50.44 10.61 -78.25
CA GLU A 302 -49.30 9.71 -78.02
C GLU A 302 -49.55 8.78 -76.82
N ALA A 303 -50.28 9.23 -75.79
CA ALA A 303 -50.69 8.44 -74.62
C ALA A 303 -51.68 7.28 -74.91
N ARG A 304 -51.76 6.82 -76.17
CA ARG A 304 -52.63 5.73 -76.64
C ARG A 304 -51.87 4.62 -77.39
N GLN A 305 -50.54 4.67 -77.44
CA GLN A 305 -49.69 3.61 -78.00
C GLN A 305 -49.13 2.62 -76.95
N HIS A 306 -49.60 2.73 -75.70
CA HIS A 306 -49.32 1.79 -74.61
C HIS A 306 -50.63 1.42 -73.89
#